data_AF-A0A8B6LKJ8-F1
#
_entry.id   AF-A0A8B6LKJ8-F1
#
_cell.length_a   1.000
_cell.length_b   1.000
_cell.length_c   1.000
_cell.angle_alpha   90.00
_cell.angle_beta   90.00
_cell.angle_gamma   90.00
#
_symmetry.space_group_name_H-M   'P 1'
#
loop_
_entity.id
_entity.type
_entity.pdbx_description
1 polymer ?
#
loop_
_entity_poly.entity_id
_entity_poly.type
_entity_poly.pdbx_seq_one_letter_code
_entity_poly.pdbx_strand_id
1 'polypeptide(L)'
;MPADCRIVLVLLLAALAPLQANAALGGLVSSVEADQIHMHAARKVTAAGAYTVHEITLPSGTAVREFVSSATGQVFAVAWHGPFMPDLKQVLGDQFDTFVQAAGSAGLRRSNVLVNRPGLVVHSGGHMRAFFGKAYLPGQLPAGVHVEDIR
;
A
#
# COMPACT_ATOMS: atom_id res chain seq x y z
N MET A 1 -0.02 -19.36 -61.35
CA MET A 1 1.01 -18.30 -61.19
C MET A 1 0.46 -17.25 -60.23
N PRO A 2 1.32 -16.67 -59.38
CA PRO A 2 1.16 -16.79 -57.93
C PRO A 2 1.03 -15.43 -57.20
N ALA A 3 0.93 -15.54 -55.87
CA ALA A 3 1.31 -14.59 -54.84
C ALA A 3 0.33 -13.42 -54.63
N ASP A 4 -0.44 -13.40 -53.54
CA ASP A 4 0.00 -13.21 -52.14
C ASP A 4 0.90 -12.00 -51.95
N CYS A 5 0.78 -11.41 -50.75
CA CYS A 5 1.71 -10.48 -50.15
C CYS A 5 1.41 -9.01 -50.46
N ARG A 6 0.68 -8.34 -49.55
CA ARG A 6 1.14 -7.10 -48.90
C ARG A 6 0.08 -6.45 -47.99
N ILE A 7 -0.43 -7.16 -47.00
CA ILE A 7 -0.88 -6.48 -45.78
C ILE A 7 -0.45 -7.34 -44.59
N VAL A 8 0.85 -7.29 -44.29
CA VAL A 8 1.34 -7.68 -42.96
C VAL A 8 0.93 -6.54 -42.03
N LEU A 9 -0.32 -6.57 -41.56
CA LEU A 9 -0.74 -5.76 -40.43
C LEU A 9 -0.18 -6.48 -39.19
N VAL A 10 1.01 -6.07 -38.77
CA VAL A 10 1.62 -6.50 -37.51
C VAL A 10 0.68 -6.05 -36.39
N LEU A 11 -0.23 -6.92 -35.96
CA LEU A 11 -0.97 -6.79 -34.71
C LEU A 11 0.02 -7.03 -33.56
N LEU A 12 0.82 -6.01 -33.26
CA LEU A 12 1.53 -5.91 -32.00
C LEU A 12 0.48 -5.56 -30.93
N LEU A 13 -0.31 -6.56 -30.51
CA LEU A 13 -1.00 -6.49 -29.23
C LEU A 13 0.08 -6.48 -28.15
N ALA A 14 0.57 -5.27 -27.83
CA ALA A 14 1.29 -5.04 -26.60
C ALA A 14 0.36 -5.50 -25.47
N ALA A 15 0.75 -6.59 -24.81
CA ALA A 15 0.14 -7.04 -23.58
C ALA A 15 0.31 -5.93 -22.53
N LEU A 16 -0.64 -4.99 -22.51
CA LEU A 16 -0.95 -4.23 -21.31
C LEU A 16 -1.61 -5.20 -20.36
N ALA A 17 -0.78 -6.05 -19.73
CA ALA A 17 -1.16 -6.60 -18.45
C ALA A 17 -1.48 -5.40 -17.57
N PRO A 18 -2.66 -5.32 -16.94
CA PRO A 18 -2.89 -4.31 -15.94
C PRO A 18 -1.85 -4.57 -14.85
N LEU A 19 -0.81 -3.72 -14.80
CA LEU A 19 -0.06 -3.55 -13.58
C LEU A 19 -1.14 -3.22 -12.56
N GLN A 20 -1.42 -4.16 -11.66
CA GLN A 20 -2.26 -3.89 -10.52
C GLN A 20 -1.47 -2.91 -9.65
N ALA A 21 -1.49 -1.64 -10.07
CA ALA A 21 -0.95 -0.51 -9.36
C ALA A 21 -1.94 -0.15 -8.27
N ASN A 22 -2.09 -1.07 -7.32
CA ASN A 22 -2.70 -0.83 -6.03
C ASN A 22 -1.83 0.20 -5.29
N ALA A 23 -2.42 1.04 -4.43
CA ALA A 23 -1.68 1.98 -3.57
C ALA A 23 -0.97 1.27 -2.42
N ALA A 24 -0.15 0.33 -2.82
CA ALA A 24 0.62 -0.50 -1.96
C ALA A 24 1.80 0.26 -1.40
N LEU A 25 2.17 -0.09 -0.17
CA LEU A 25 3.47 0.23 0.39
C LEU A 25 4.60 -0.07 -0.62
N GLY A 26 5.32 0.96 -1.05
CA GLY A 26 6.36 0.93 -2.09
C GLY A 26 5.89 1.31 -3.51
N GLY A 27 4.61 1.57 -3.73
CA GLY A 27 4.02 2.02 -4.99
C GLY A 27 4.02 3.55 -5.18
N LEU A 28 3.63 4.03 -6.37
CA LEU A 28 3.59 5.46 -6.73
C LEU A 28 2.27 6.15 -6.35
N VAL A 29 2.27 7.46 -6.07
CA VAL A 29 1.07 8.24 -5.69
C VAL A 29 -0.13 8.12 -6.63
N SER A 30 0.09 7.85 -7.92
CA SER A 30 -0.98 7.64 -8.91
C SER A 30 -1.87 6.44 -8.58
N SER A 31 -1.37 5.51 -7.75
CA SER A 31 -2.12 4.35 -7.28
C SER A 31 -3.13 4.68 -6.17
N VAL A 32 -2.95 5.79 -5.44
CA VAL A 32 -3.86 6.19 -4.34
C VAL A 32 -5.28 6.50 -4.82
N GLU A 33 -5.42 6.90 -6.09
CA GLU A 33 -6.72 7.10 -6.73
C GLU A 33 -7.43 5.77 -7.03
N ALA A 34 -6.68 4.70 -7.33
CA ALA A 34 -7.24 3.36 -7.52
C ALA A 34 -7.79 2.80 -6.20
N ASP A 35 -7.13 3.07 -5.09
CA ASP A 35 -7.55 2.63 -3.75
C ASP A 35 -8.84 3.30 -3.29
N GLN A 36 -8.98 4.60 -3.57
CA GLN A 36 -10.24 5.33 -3.33
C GLN A 36 -11.42 4.68 -4.06
N ILE A 37 -11.21 4.28 -5.32
CA ILE A 37 -12.22 3.63 -6.16
C ILE A 37 -12.51 2.22 -5.63
N HIS A 38 -11.48 1.43 -5.33
CA HIS A 38 -11.62 0.04 -4.89
C HIS A 38 -12.30 -0.08 -3.51
N MET A 39 -12.01 0.84 -2.60
CA MET A 39 -12.53 0.82 -1.23
C MET A 39 -13.81 1.66 -1.03
N HIS A 40 -14.36 2.27 -2.09
CA HIS A 40 -15.54 3.15 -2.02
C HIS A 40 -15.45 4.20 -0.91
N ALA A 41 -14.29 4.83 -0.80
CA ALA A 41 -13.92 5.59 0.39
C ALA A 41 -13.81 7.09 0.11
N ALA A 42 -14.05 7.90 1.15
CA ALA A 42 -13.79 9.33 1.10
C ALA A 42 -12.30 9.60 1.30
N ARG A 43 -11.72 10.47 0.48
CA ARG A 43 -10.30 10.82 0.50
C ARG A 43 -10.06 12.23 1.03
N LYS A 44 -9.10 12.37 1.95
CA LYS A 44 -8.55 13.64 2.42
C LYS A 44 -7.04 13.66 2.19
N VAL A 45 -6.52 14.76 1.66
CA VAL A 45 -5.08 14.93 1.40
C VAL A 45 -4.54 16.03 2.30
N THR A 46 -3.44 15.76 2.99
CA THR A 46 -2.74 16.74 3.84
C THR A 46 -1.25 16.75 3.49
N ALA A 47 -0.74 17.88 2.99
CA ALA A 47 0.68 18.04 2.70
C ALA A 47 1.46 18.34 3.98
N ALA A 48 2.62 17.70 4.15
CA ALA A 48 3.49 17.80 5.30
C ALA A 48 4.97 17.78 4.86
N GLY A 49 5.46 18.91 4.31
CA GLY A 49 6.85 19.12 3.96
C GLY A 49 7.47 17.99 3.11
N ALA A 50 8.17 17.08 3.78
CA ALA A 50 8.84 15.93 3.16
C ALA A 50 7.89 14.84 2.62
N TYR A 51 6.61 14.86 2.97
CA TYR A 51 5.62 13.91 2.49
C TYR A 51 4.20 14.50 2.39
N THR A 52 3.30 13.74 1.78
CA THR A 52 1.86 14.02 1.74
C THR A 52 1.11 12.82 2.31
N VAL A 53 0.10 13.07 3.13
CA VAL A 53 -0.76 12.03 3.71
C VAL A 53 -2.06 11.96 2.93
N HIS A 54 -2.37 10.77 2.44
CA HIS A 54 -3.65 10.45 1.83
C HIS A 54 -4.44 9.59 2.80
N GLU A 55 -5.50 10.14 3.37
CA GLU A 55 -6.38 9.43 4.29
C GLU A 55 -7.63 8.97 3.56
N ILE A 56 -7.91 7.67 3.65
CA ILE A 56 -9.01 6.95 3.05
C ILE A 56 -9.87 6.39 4.20
N THR A 57 -11.14 6.77 4.28
CA THR A 57 -12.07 6.21 5.28
C THR A 57 -13.02 5.21 4.64
N LEU A 58 -12.92 3.95 5.04
CA LEU A 58 -13.77 2.87 4.56
C LEU A 58 -15.20 3.03 5.12
N PRO A 59 -16.23 2.51 4.43
CA PRO A 59 -17.61 2.47 4.96
C PRO A 59 -17.73 1.75 6.32
N SER A 60 -16.78 0.86 6.62
CA SER A 60 -16.69 0.16 7.91
C SER A 60 -16.27 1.06 9.08
N GLY A 61 -15.81 2.29 8.81
CA GLY A 61 -15.27 3.22 9.80
C GLY A 61 -13.77 3.06 10.04
N THR A 62 -13.09 2.18 9.31
CA THR A 62 -11.63 2.07 9.35
C THR A 62 -11.01 3.18 8.51
N ALA A 63 -10.12 3.96 9.11
CA ALA A 63 -9.30 4.94 8.42
C ALA A 63 -7.95 4.31 8.06
N VAL A 64 -7.51 4.53 6.83
CA VAL A 64 -6.19 4.15 6.29
C VAL A 64 -5.50 5.44 5.85
N ARG A 65 -4.27 5.65 6.31
CA ARG A 65 -3.40 6.76 5.93
C ARG A 65 -2.20 6.23 5.17
N GLU A 66 -2.00 6.76 3.97
CA GLU A 66 -0.86 6.46 3.12
C GLU A 66 0.06 7.68 3.07
N PHE A 67 1.34 7.47 3.33
CA PHE A 67 2.36 8.51 3.42
C PHE A 67 3.23 8.47 2.17
N VAL A 68 3.09 9.50 1.35
CA VAL A 68 3.75 9.61 0.05
C VAL A 68 4.94 10.55 0.17
N SER A 69 6.14 10.08 -0.12
CA SER A 69 7.34 10.90 -0.14
C SER A 69 7.22 12.00 -1.19
N SER A 70 7.42 13.27 -0.80
CA SER A 70 7.44 14.40 -1.73
C SER A 70 8.63 14.31 -2.70
N ALA A 71 9.72 13.65 -2.29
CA ALA A 71 10.93 13.53 -3.11
C ALA A 71 10.84 12.43 -4.17
N THR A 72 10.18 11.31 -3.87
CA THR A 72 10.14 10.15 -4.76
C THR A 72 8.75 9.84 -5.33
N GLY A 73 7.70 10.45 -4.79
CA GLY A 73 6.31 10.17 -5.14
C GLY A 73 5.85 8.77 -4.72
N GLN A 74 6.61 8.07 -3.87
CA GLN A 74 6.30 6.70 -3.45
C GLN A 74 5.66 6.66 -2.06
N VAL A 75 4.75 5.71 -1.86
CA VAL A 75 4.18 5.38 -0.55
C VAL A 75 5.24 4.67 0.29
N PHE A 76 5.85 5.37 1.25
CA PHE A 76 6.89 4.79 2.10
C PHE A 76 6.34 4.23 3.42
N ALA A 77 5.13 4.63 3.80
CA ALA A 77 4.46 4.15 5.00
C ALA A 77 2.94 4.16 4.85
N VAL A 78 2.29 3.30 5.63
CA VAL A 78 0.84 3.17 5.75
C VAL A 78 0.47 2.99 7.22
N ALA A 79 -0.61 3.62 7.67
CA ALA A 79 -1.14 3.47 9.02
C ALA A 79 -2.65 3.26 8.96
N TRP A 80 -3.20 2.51 9.90
CA TRP A 80 -4.63 2.27 9.96
C TRP A 80 -5.14 2.27 11.39
N HIS A 81 -6.41 2.67 11.54
CA HIS A 81 -7.13 2.54 12.80
C HIS A 81 -8.63 2.41 12.55
N GLY A 82 -9.30 1.56 13.33
CA GLY A 82 -10.74 1.44 13.25
C GLY A 82 -11.32 0.17 13.84
N PRO A 83 -12.64 -0.02 13.68
CA PRO A 83 -13.33 -1.18 14.22
C PRO A 83 -13.03 -2.49 13.49
N PHE A 84 -12.47 -2.43 12.28
CA PHE A 84 -12.10 -3.59 11.47
C PHE A 84 -10.70 -3.42 10.87
N MET A 85 -10.03 -4.52 10.55
CA MET A 85 -8.80 -4.46 9.75
C MET A 85 -9.12 -4.05 8.30
N PRO A 86 -8.30 -3.20 7.67
CA PRO A 86 -8.40 -2.98 6.24
C PRO A 86 -7.96 -4.23 5.47
N ASP A 87 -8.18 -4.26 4.15
CA ASP A 87 -7.57 -5.27 3.30
C ASP A 87 -6.04 -5.07 3.28
N LEU A 88 -5.34 -5.85 4.12
CA LEU A 88 -3.89 -5.77 4.23
C LEU A 88 -3.17 -6.19 2.94
N LYS A 89 -3.80 -7.00 2.08
CA LYS A 89 -3.22 -7.37 0.80
C LYS A 89 -3.21 -6.16 -0.13
N GLN A 90 -4.29 -5.38 -0.14
CA GLN A 90 -4.35 -4.13 -0.90
C GLN A 90 -3.32 -3.13 -0.38
N VAL A 91 -3.34 -2.85 0.93
CA VAL A 91 -2.54 -1.79 1.56
C VAL A 91 -1.03 -2.09 1.52
N LEU A 92 -0.64 -3.36 1.64
CA LEU A 92 0.78 -3.75 1.62
C LEU A 92 1.28 -4.11 0.21
N GLY A 93 0.38 -4.45 -0.73
CA GLY A 93 0.70 -4.97 -2.06
C GLY A 93 1.85 -5.97 -2.09
N ASP A 94 2.93 -5.64 -2.80
CA ASP A 94 4.09 -6.53 -2.98
C ASP A 94 4.75 -6.94 -1.66
N GLN A 95 4.57 -6.15 -0.59
CA GLN A 95 5.10 -6.46 0.74
C GLN A 95 4.22 -7.45 1.51
N PHE A 96 3.02 -7.76 1.03
CA PHE A 96 2.07 -8.65 1.71
C PHE A 96 2.64 -10.07 1.89
N ASP A 97 3.31 -10.63 0.89
CA ASP A 97 3.88 -11.98 0.99
C ASP A 97 4.98 -12.03 2.06
N THR A 98 5.83 -11.00 2.14
CA THR A 98 6.84 -10.84 3.20
C THR A 98 6.16 -10.76 4.57
N PHE A 99 5.06 -10.01 4.68
CA PHE A 99 4.28 -9.93 5.90
C PHE A 99 3.70 -11.30 6.31
N VAL A 100 3.04 -12.03 5.41
CA VAL A 100 2.45 -13.35 5.71
C VAL A 100 3.51 -14.35 6.14
N GLN A 101 4.65 -14.40 5.44
CA GLN A 101 5.76 -15.29 5.79
C GLN A 101 6.33 -14.99 7.18
N ALA A 102 6.47 -13.70 7.52
CA ALA A 102 6.98 -13.28 8.83
C ALA A 102 5.95 -13.45 9.96
N ALA A 103 4.66 -13.21 9.68
CA ALA A 103 3.58 -13.41 10.63
C ALA A 103 3.37 -14.89 10.96
N GLY A 104 3.45 -15.77 9.95
CA GLY A 104 3.30 -17.22 10.11
C GLY A 104 4.38 -17.86 10.98
N SER A 105 5.63 -17.36 10.93
CA SER A 105 6.73 -17.86 11.75
C SER A 105 6.74 -17.31 13.18
N ALA A 106 6.05 -16.20 13.44
CA ALA A 106 6.07 -15.52 14.74
C ALA A 106 5.10 -16.11 15.78
N GLY A 107 4.31 -17.14 15.45
CA GLY A 107 3.36 -17.75 16.39
C GLY A 107 2.34 -16.72 16.92
N LEU A 108 1.51 -16.20 16.02
CA LEU A 108 0.54 -15.12 16.25
C LEU A 108 -0.29 -15.32 17.55
N ARG A 109 0.10 -14.64 18.64
CA ARG A 109 -0.86 -14.31 19.69
C ARG A 109 -1.80 -13.27 19.09
N ARG A 110 -3.05 -13.67 18.89
CA ARG A 110 -4.14 -13.04 18.10
C ARG A 110 -4.40 -11.54 18.29
N SER A 111 -3.68 -10.85 19.16
CA SER A 111 -3.86 -9.42 19.44
C SER A 111 -2.78 -8.53 18.85
N ASN A 112 -1.52 -8.98 18.69
CA ASN A 112 -0.41 -8.11 18.24
C ASN A 112 0.55 -8.86 17.29
N VAL A 113 0.81 -8.29 16.12
CA VAL A 113 1.80 -8.75 15.13
C VAL A 113 2.91 -7.73 15.02
N LEU A 114 4.16 -8.19 15.20
CA LEU A 114 5.36 -7.41 14.94
C LEU A 114 6.19 -8.13 13.88
N VAL A 115 6.35 -7.51 12.72
CA VAL A 115 7.29 -7.91 11.68
C VAL A 115 8.40 -6.89 11.65
N ASN A 116 9.64 -7.33 11.82
CA ASN A 116 10.84 -6.49 11.67
C ASN A 116 11.81 -7.19 10.72
N ARG A 117 11.76 -6.80 9.45
CA ARG A 117 12.66 -7.24 8.40
C ARG A 117 13.40 -6.02 7.82
N PRO A 118 14.60 -6.19 7.25
CA PRO A 118 15.37 -5.07 6.70
C PRO A 118 14.60 -4.20 5.70
N GLY A 119 13.71 -4.81 4.91
CA GLY A 119 12.89 -4.11 3.91
C GLY A 119 11.47 -3.76 4.36
N LEU A 120 10.98 -4.29 5.48
CA LEU A 120 9.59 -4.12 5.90
C LEU A 120 9.47 -4.20 7.42
N VAL A 121 8.89 -3.16 8.00
CA VAL A 121 8.47 -3.17 9.40
C VAL A 121 6.95 -3.06 9.45
N VAL A 122 6.29 -3.95 10.18
CA VAL A 122 4.84 -3.92 10.43
C VAL A 122 4.58 -4.05 11.91
N HIS A 123 3.82 -3.11 12.46
CA HIS A 123 3.24 -3.18 13.79
C HIS A 123 1.74 -3.21 13.61
N SER A 124 1.09 -4.30 13.99
CA SER A 124 -0.35 -4.43 13.92
C SER A 124 -0.85 -4.92 15.25
N GLY A 125 -1.96 -4.37 15.73
CA GLY A 125 -2.53 -4.82 16.98
C GLY A 125 -3.96 -4.38 17.18
N GLY A 126 -4.46 -4.69 18.36
CA GLY A 126 -5.77 -4.25 18.82
C GLY A 126 -6.57 -5.32 19.53
N HIS A 127 -7.78 -4.93 19.88
CA HIS A 127 -8.80 -5.83 20.41
C HIS A 127 -10.06 -5.70 19.56
N MET A 128 -11.08 -6.51 19.88
CA MET A 128 -12.35 -6.48 19.17
C MET A 128 -12.86 -5.02 19.05
N ARG A 129 -13.04 -4.55 17.80
CA ARG A 129 -13.51 -3.21 17.43
C ARG A 129 -12.57 -2.03 17.71
N ALA A 130 -11.29 -2.28 17.98
CA ALA A 130 -10.26 -1.25 18.06
C ALA A 130 -8.93 -1.80 17.52
N PHE A 131 -8.90 -2.01 16.21
CA PHE A 131 -7.69 -2.39 15.49
C PHE A 131 -6.88 -1.15 15.12
N PHE A 132 -5.56 -1.29 15.16
CA PHE A 132 -4.64 -0.26 14.72
C PHE A 132 -3.35 -0.90 14.22
N GLY A 133 -2.60 -0.14 13.44
CA GLY A 133 -1.29 -0.57 13.02
C GLY A 133 -0.64 0.38 12.05
N LYS A 134 0.60 0.06 11.72
CA LYS A 134 1.37 0.74 10.69
C LYS A 134 2.36 -0.21 10.04
N ALA A 135 2.66 0.06 8.79
CA ALA A 135 3.76 -0.56 8.07
C ALA A 135 4.58 0.52 7.37
N TYR A 136 5.89 0.31 7.28
CA TYR A 136 6.79 1.24 6.59
C TYR A 136 8.02 0.52 6.04
N LEU A 137 8.65 1.17 5.06
CA LEU A 137 9.87 0.73 4.42
C LEU A 137 11.06 1.51 5.00
N PRO A 138 11.91 0.90 5.86
CA PRO A 138 12.98 1.63 6.54
C PRO A 138 13.94 2.35 5.58
N GLY A 139 14.21 1.76 4.42
CA GLY A 139 15.08 2.34 3.38
C GLY A 139 14.43 3.43 2.53
N GLN A 140 13.15 3.75 2.73
CA GLN A 140 12.42 4.76 1.94
C GLN A 140 11.88 5.93 2.77
N LEU A 141 12.21 6.00 4.07
CA LEU A 141 11.89 7.15 4.91
C LEU A 141 12.52 8.42 4.30
N PRO A 142 11.72 9.49 4.04
CA PRO A 142 12.27 10.75 3.58
C PRO A 142 13.24 11.35 4.60
N ALA A 143 14.19 12.17 4.14
CA ALA A 143 15.16 12.82 5.01
C ALA A 143 14.46 13.66 6.09
N GLY A 144 14.82 13.44 7.36
CA GLY A 144 14.24 14.15 8.51
C GLY A 144 12.85 13.66 8.95
N VAL A 145 12.30 12.62 8.32
CA VAL A 145 11.07 11.96 8.77
C VAL A 145 11.42 10.82 9.71
N HIS A 146 10.78 10.80 10.87
CA HIS A 146 10.97 9.75 11.87
C HIS A 146 9.76 8.81 11.94
N VAL A 147 9.96 7.61 12.50
CA VAL A 147 8.93 6.56 12.53
C VAL A 147 7.73 6.96 13.40
N GLU A 148 7.95 7.83 14.38
CA GLU A 148 6.94 8.46 15.24
C GLU A 148 5.99 9.40 14.48
N ASP A 149 6.40 9.94 13.33
CA ASP A 149 5.54 10.78 12.48
C ASP A 149 4.47 9.95 11.74
N ILE A 150 4.71 8.64 11.62
CA ILE A 150 3.79 7.67 11.02
C ILE A 150 2.80 7.20 12.11
N ARG A 151 1.62 7.80 12.09
CA ARG A 151 0.50 7.48 12.98
C ARG A 151 -0.75 7.23 12.19
#